data_AF-A0A017RSP9-F1
#
_entry.id   AF-A0A017RSP9-F1
#
_cell.length_a   1.000
_cell.length_b   1.000
_cell.length_c   1.000
_cell.angle_alpha   90.00
_cell.angle_beta   90.00
_cell.angle_gamma   90.00
#
_symmetry.space_group_name_H-M   'P 1'
#
loop_
_entity.id
_entity.type
_entity.pdbx_description
1 polymer ?
#
loop_
_entity_poly.entity_id
_entity_poly.type
_entity_poly.pdbx_seq_one_letter_code
_entity_poly.pdbx_strand_id
1 'polypeptide(L)'
;MKSILLCEGKSDAILISYYLNKVKGWEFYGKKDKRKVTIPIRNNESEEVNWYSLGEDILSIWGIGGKSNFKYAIEQILKINRLADKEDAFNKIIIITDRDNSLNNEDILNELSKYLEEVNLQNNEWTDKVYINEFQEAIGVNVLPIIIPFDKTGALETFILDAICEMGEEEKQIVDKSKGFISDFSLVNYLNTERLRVKGELAVALGTMFPQKTFTPIDTMLRNINWEEYKTIQEGFKRLEEI
;
A
#
# COMPACT_ATOMS: atom_id res chain seq x y z
N MET A 1 0.25 -20.05 -10.07
CA MET A 1 0.07 -19.72 -8.64
C MET A 1 -0.86 -18.52 -8.52
N LYS A 2 -1.68 -18.46 -7.46
CA LYS A 2 -2.62 -17.36 -7.23
C LYS A 2 -2.44 -16.82 -5.82
N SER A 3 -2.01 -15.57 -5.74
CA SER A 3 -1.62 -14.92 -4.48
C SER A 3 -2.44 -13.66 -4.24
N ILE A 4 -2.63 -13.33 -2.97
CA ILE A 4 -3.20 -12.06 -2.55
C ILE A 4 -2.31 -11.40 -1.49
N LEU A 5 -2.10 -10.10 -1.65
CA LEU A 5 -1.41 -9.25 -0.69
C LEU A 5 -2.40 -8.22 -0.14
N LEU A 6 -2.54 -8.17 1.18
CA LEU A 6 -3.31 -7.18 1.90
C LEU A 6 -2.36 -6.12 2.48
N CYS A 7 -2.68 -4.85 2.29
CA CYS A 7 -1.98 -3.73 2.94
C CYS A 7 -2.99 -2.66 3.38
N GLU A 8 -2.62 -1.80 4.33
CA GLU A 8 -3.58 -0.91 4.97
C GLU A 8 -4.24 0.07 4.02
N GLY A 9 -3.49 0.66 3.08
CA GLY A 9 -3.99 1.71 2.20
C GLY A 9 -3.56 1.59 0.75
N LYS A 10 -4.12 2.48 -0.07
CA LYS A 10 -3.80 2.62 -1.50
C LYS A 10 -2.34 3.02 -1.73
N SER A 11 -1.82 3.94 -0.91
CA SER A 11 -0.41 4.37 -0.97
C SER A 11 0.52 3.17 -0.87
N ASP A 12 0.27 2.30 0.12
CA ASP A 12 1.05 1.09 0.36
C ASP A 12 0.96 0.14 -0.83
N ALA A 13 -0.27 -0.09 -1.34
CA ALA A 13 -0.50 -0.94 -2.50
C ALA A 13 0.28 -0.47 -3.73
N ILE A 14 0.31 0.84 -3.98
CA ILE A 14 1.06 1.47 -5.07
C ILE A 14 2.57 1.32 -4.85
N LEU A 15 3.08 1.62 -3.67
CA LEU A 15 4.52 1.53 -3.36
C LEU A 15 5.02 0.09 -3.50
N ILE A 16 4.28 -0.88 -2.94
CA ILE A 16 4.59 -2.30 -3.02
C ILE A 16 4.54 -2.78 -4.47
N SER A 17 3.57 -2.34 -5.28
CA SER A 17 3.48 -2.76 -6.68
C SER A 17 4.66 -2.27 -7.51
N TYR A 18 5.14 -1.03 -7.28
CA TYR A 18 6.34 -0.52 -7.94
C TYR A 18 7.58 -1.32 -7.55
N TYR A 19 7.75 -1.64 -6.27
CA TYR A 19 8.84 -2.50 -5.80
C TYR A 19 8.80 -3.87 -6.49
N LEU A 20 7.65 -4.55 -6.48
CA LEU A 20 7.48 -5.86 -7.09
C LEU A 20 7.69 -5.84 -8.61
N ASN A 21 7.25 -4.79 -9.29
CA ASN A 21 7.53 -4.59 -10.71
C ASN A 21 9.04 -4.47 -10.98
N LYS A 22 9.72 -3.60 -10.25
CA LYS A 22 11.15 -3.31 -10.50
C LYS A 22 12.08 -4.43 -10.08
N VAL A 23 11.80 -5.11 -8.96
CA VAL A 23 12.70 -6.12 -8.40
C VAL A 23 12.38 -7.52 -8.92
N LYS A 24 11.10 -7.82 -9.21
CA LYS A 24 10.63 -9.16 -9.56
C LYS A 24 9.88 -9.25 -10.89
N GLY A 25 9.62 -8.14 -11.56
CA GLY A 25 8.98 -8.12 -12.88
C GLY A 25 7.46 -8.31 -12.87
N TRP A 26 6.78 -8.10 -11.74
CA TRP A 26 5.31 -8.14 -11.70
C TRP A 26 4.72 -6.99 -12.53
N GLU A 27 3.91 -7.30 -13.53
CA GLU A 27 3.31 -6.28 -14.41
C GLU A 27 1.84 -6.07 -14.09
N PHE A 28 1.36 -4.83 -14.23
CA PHE A 28 -0.05 -4.53 -14.10
C PHE A 28 -0.87 -5.33 -15.11
N TYR A 29 -1.81 -6.11 -14.60
CA TYR A 29 -2.56 -7.05 -15.39
C TYR A 29 -3.96 -6.50 -15.62
N GLY A 30 -4.14 -5.72 -16.69
CA GLY A 30 -5.43 -5.10 -17.05
C GLY A 30 -6.38 -5.98 -17.88
N LYS A 31 -5.93 -7.15 -18.36
CA LYS A 31 -6.73 -8.02 -19.24
C LYS A 31 -7.89 -8.68 -18.50
N LYS A 32 -9.02 -8.92 -19.18
CA LYS A 32 -10.06 -9.81 -18.65
C LYS A 32 -9.49 -11.23 -18.57
N ASP A 33 -9.47 -11.81 -17.38
CA ASP A 33 -8.93 -13.14 -17.11
C ASP A 33 -9.86 -13.84 -16.12
N LYS A 34 -10.23 -15.09 -16.44
CA LYS A 34 -11.16 -15.88 -15.62
C LYS A 34 -10.60 -16.24 -14.24
N ARG A 35 -9.27 -16.25 -14.10
CA ARG A 35 -8.57 -16.50 -12.82
C ARG A 35 -8.75 -15.35 -11.83
N LYS A 36 -9.13 -14.15 -12.31
CA LYS A 36 -9.42 -12.99 -11.45
C LYS A 36 -10.78 -13.18 -10.79
N VAL A 37 -10.74 -13.35 -9.48
CA VAL A 37 -11.95 -13.34 -8.65
C VAL A 37 -12.36 -11.91 -8.33
N THR A 38 -13.66 -11.67 -8.22
CA THR A 38 -14.18 -10.40 -7.75
C THR A 38 -13.87 -10.25 -6.26
N ILE A 39 -13.04 -9.27 -5.91
CA ILE A 39 -12.79 -8.89 -4.52
C ILE A 39 -13.87 -7.90 -4.08
N PRO A 40 -14.58 -8.14 -2.97
CA PRO A 40 -15.69 -7.30 -2.52
C PRO A 40 -15.19 -6.01 -1.87
N ILE A 41 -14.91 -5.00 -2.70
CA ILE A 41 -14.55 -3.65 -2.25
C ILE A 41 -15.78 -2.99 -1.61
N ARG A 42 -15.65 -2.42 -0.40
CA ARG A 42 -16.77 -1.73 0.26
C ARG A 42 -16.76 -0.23 -0.01
N ASN A 43 -15.59 0.40 -0.09
CA ASN A 43 -15.46 1.82 -0.38
C ASN A 43 -14.32 2.09 -1.38
N ASN A 44 -14.68 2.47 -2.61
CA ASN A 44 -13.71 2.80 -3.67
C ASN A 44 -12.88 4.07 -3.38
N GLU A 45 -13.24 4.89 -2.40
CA GLU A 45 -12.44 6.06 -2.01
C GLU A 45 -11.24 5.67 -1.16
N SER A 46 -11.39 4.70 -0.26
CA SER A 46 -10.35 4.27 0.68
C SER A 46 -9.69 2.94 0.30
N GLU A 47 -10.37 2.09 -0.44
CA GLU A 47 -9.89 0.77 -0.84
C GLU A 47 -9.52 0.71 -2.33
N GLU A 48 -8.57 -0.13 -2.68
CA GLU A 48 -8.18 -0.39 -4.07
C GLU A 48 -7.70 -1.83 -4.23
N VAL A 49 -8.12 -2.49 -5.33
CA VAL A 49 -7.64 -3.82 -5.69
C VAL A 49 -7.11 -3.78 -7.11
N ASN A 50 -5.83 -4.09 -7.26
CA ASN A 50 -5.17 -4.20 -8.56
C ASN A 50 -4.59 -5.60 -8.74
N TRP A 51 -4.67 -6.10 -9.98
CA TRP A 51 -4.15 -7.41 -10.34
C TRP A 51 -2.84 -7.26 -11.12
N TYR A 52 -1.91 -8.18 -10.87
CA TYR A 52 -0.60 -8.24 -11.47
C TYR A 52 -0.31 -9.67 -11.94
N SER A 53 0.57 -9.81 -12.93
CA SER A 53 0.98 -11.10 -13.46
C SER A 53 2.49 -11.22 -13.56
N LEU A 54 3.00 -12.44 -13.36
CA LEU A 54 4.38 -12.83 -13.63
C LEU A 54 4.37 -14.22 -14.29
N GLY A 55 4.53 -14.25 -15.62
CA GLY A 55 4.30 -15.47 -16.39
C GLY A 55 2.86 -15.97 -16.22
N GLU A 56 2.70 -17.19 -15.70
CA GLU A 56 1.39 -17.80 -15.41
C GLU A 56 0.86 -17.50 -13.99
N ASP A 57 1.67 -16.85 -13.16
CA ASP A 57 1.28 -16.49 -11.81
C ASP A 57 0.49 -15.18 -11.79
N ILE A 58 -0.49 -15.12 -10.90
CA ILE A 58 -1.30 -13.92 -10.67
C ILE A 58 -1.26 -13.50 -9.20
N LEU A 59 -1.21 -12.20 -8.99
CA LEU A 59 -1.20 -11.55 -7.69
C LEU A 59 -2.26 -10.46 -7.66
N SER A 60 -3.14 -10.46 -6.67
CA SER A 60 -3.94 -9.30 -6.33
C SER A 60 -3.32 -8.55 -5.16
N ILE A 61 -3.18 -7.24 -5.27
CA ILE A 61 -2.82 -6.36 -4.15
C ILE A 61 -4.08 -5.59 -3.76
N TRP A 62 -4.50 -5.72 -2.50
CA TRP A 62 -5.68 -5.06 -1.93
C TRP A 62 -5.25 -4.09 -0.83
N GLY A 63 -5.33 -2.80 -1.12
CA GLY A 63 -5.32 -1.75 -0.10
C GLY A 63 -6.68 -1.69 0.59
N ILE A 64 -6.76 -2.10 1.86
CA ILE A 64 -8.02 -2.40 2.56
C ILE A 64 -8.71 -1.19 3.20
N GLY A 65 -8.14 0.01 3.06
CA GLY A 65 -8.72 1.26 3.57
C GLY A 65 -8.62 1.46 5.08
N GLY A 66 -7.59 0.87 5.72
CA GLY A 66 -7.22 1.05 7.13
C GLY A 66 -7.11 -0.27 7.89
N LYS A 67 -6.24 -0.30 8.91
CA LYS A 67 -5.96 -1.50 9.72
C LYS A 67 -7.19 -2.19 10.33
N SER A 68 -8.22 -1.44 10.71
CA SER A 68 -9.46 -1.99 11.28
C SER A 68 -10.24 -2.87 10.30
N ASN A 69 -9.87 -2.87 9.01
CA ASN A 69 -10.52 -3.64 7.96
C ASN A 69 -9.86 -5.00 7.70
N PHE A 70 -8.74 -5.35 8.36
CA PHE A 70 -8.03 -6.61 8.11
C PHE A 70 -8.93 -7.81 8.36
N LYS A 71 -9.71 -7.78 9.45
CA LYS A 71 -10.69 -8.83 9.77
C LYS A 71 -11.62 -9.10 8.58
N TYR A 72 -12.26 -8.05 8.07
CA TYR A 72 -13.19 -8.18 6.95
C TYR A 72 -12.49 -8.74 5.71
N ALA A 73 -11.33 -8.17 5.32
CA ALA A 73 -10.61 -8.58 4.13
C ALA A 73 -10.20 -10.06 4.19
N ILE A 74 -9.66 -10.50 5.33
CA ILE A 74 -9.26 -11.90 5.54
C ILE A 74 -10.49 -12.82 5.49
N GLU A 75 -11.59 -12.48 6.16
CA GLU A 75 -12.83 -13.27 6.12
C GLU A 75 -13.35 -13.44 4.69
N GLN A 76 -13.27 -12.39 3.85
CA GLN A 76 -13.67 -12.49 2.44
C GLN A 76 -12.75 -13.39 1.64
N ILE A 77 -11.44 -13.36 1.88
CA ILE A 77 -10.48 -14.25 1.20
C ILE A 77 -10.72 -15.70 1.58
N LEU A 78 -10.94 -15.99 2.87
CA LEU A 78 -11.26 -17.34 3.33
C LEU A 78 -12.58 -17.82 2.73
N LYS A 79 -13.59 -16.95 2.63
CA LYS A 79 -14.85 -17.26 1.94
C LYS A 79 -14.62 -17.55 0.45
N ILE A 80 -13.80 -16.76 -0.25
CA ILE A 80 -13.46 -17.02 -1.66
C ILE A 80 -12.78 -18.39 -1.79
N ASN A 81 -11.80 -18.70 -0.94
CA ASN A 81 -11.10 -19.99 -0.97
C ASN A 81 -12.04 -21.17 -0.67
N ARG A 82 -13.01 -21.01 0.23
CA ARG A 82 -14.01 -22.06 0.54
C ARG A 82 -14.96 -22.36 -0.62
N LEU A 83 -15.23 -21.37 -1.46
CA LEU A 83 -16.13 -21.47 -2.61
C LEU A 83 -15.39 -21.79 -3.92
N ALA A 84 -14.06 -21.84 -3.91
CA ALA A 84 -13.25 -22.10 -5.08
C ALA A 84 -12.79 -23.56 -5.13
N ASP A 85 -12.66 -24.09 -6.34
CA ASP A 85 -11.91 -25.31 -6.59
C ASP A 85 -10.43 -25.08 -6.22
N LYS A 86 -9.71 -26.16 -5.87
CA LYS A 86 -8.31 -26.09 -5.43
C LYS A 86 -7.39 -25.29 -6.37
N GLU A 87 -7.60 -25.36 -7.68
CA GLU A 87 -6.79 -24.66 -8.69
C GLU A 87 -7.05 -23.14 -8.73
N ASP A 88 -8.26 -22.72 -8.35
CA ASP A 88 -8.72 -21.32 -8.42
C ASP A 88 -8.61 -20.57 -7.08
N ALA A 89 -8.32 -21.29 -5.99
CA ALA A 89 -8.13 -20.72 -4.66
C ALA A 89 -6.81 -19.95 -4.53
N PHE A 90 -6.79 -18.95 -3.64
CA PHE A 90 -5.55 -18.31 -3.23
C PHE A 90 -4.69 -19.27 -2.42
N ASN A 91 -3.50 -19.56 -2.92
CA ASN A 91 -2.52 -20.45 -2.28
C ASN A 91 -1.46 -19.66 -1.48
N LYS A 92 -1.38 -18.34 -1.66
CA LYS A 92 -0.57 -17.46 -0.80
C LYS A 92 -1.35 -16.23 -0.35
N ILE A 93 -1.33 -15.97 0.96
CA ILE A 93 -1.91 -14.79 1.58
C ILE A 93 -0.77 -14.02 2.26
N ILE A 94 -0.46 -12.84 1.74
CA ILE A 94 0.55 -11.94 2.31
C ILE A 94 -0.20 -10.80 3.01
N ILE A 95 0.21 -10.45 4.22
CA ILE A 95 -0.39 -9.37 5.02
C ILE A 95 0.73 -8.42 5.39
N ILE A 96 0.68 -7.18 4.90
CA ILE A 96 1.62 -6.13 5.25
C ILE A 96 0.90 -5.08 6.09
N THR A 97 1.41 -4.80 7.27
CA THR A 97 0.82 -3.82 8.20
C THR A 97 1.91 -3.02 8.89
N ASP A 98 1.56 -1.79 9.26
CA ASP A 98 2.48 -0.92 9.96
C ASP A 98 2.60 -1.36 11.43
N ARG A 99 3.79 -1.16 12.01
CA ARG A 99 4.02 -1.32 13.44
C ARG A 99 3.34 -0.19 14.22
N ASP A 100 3.08 0.95 13.56
CA ASP A 100 2.58 2.18 14.18
C ASP A 100 3.41 2.48 15.45
N ASN A 101 2.73 2.69 16.58
CA ASN A 101 3.29 2.89 17.90
C ASN A 101 3.35 1.59 18.73
N SER A 102 3.03 0.44 18.14
CA SER A 102 3.11 -0.83 18.86
C SER A 102 4.56 -1.20 19.14
N LEU A 103 4.85 -1.52 20.39
CA LEU A 103 6.15 -2.02 20.81
C LEU A 103 6.24 -3.55 20.72
N ASN A 104 5.11 -4.24 20.55
CA ASN A 104 5.06 -5.70 20.47
C ASN A 104 4.38 -6.18 19.18
N ASN A 105 5.11 -6.98 18.40
CA ASN A 105 4.57 -7.63 17.21
C ASN A 105 3.55 -8.73 17.57
N GLU A 106 3.66 -9.33 18.76
CA GLU A 106 2.79 -10.44 19.18
C GLU A 106 1.31 -10.04 19.22
N ASP A 107 0.99 -8.82 19.62
CA ASP A 107 -0.41 -8.37 19.67
C ASP A 107 -1.04 -8.34 18.26
N ILE A 108 -0.31 -7.81 17.29
CA ILE A 108 -0.72 -7.77 15.87
C ILE A 108 -0.83 -9.20 15.32
N LEU A 109 0.18 -10.05 15.58
CA LEU A 109 0.20 -11.44 15.12
C LEU A 109 -0.94 -12.25 15.73
N ASN A 110 -1.25 -12.05 17.01
CA ASN A 110 -2.36 -12.71 17.71
C ASN A 110 -3.73 -12.27 17.16
N GLU A 111 -3.86 -10.99 16.79
CA GLU A 111 -5.09 -10.49 16.16
C GLU A 111 -5.27 -11.10 14.76
N LEU A 112 -4.23 -11.08 13.93
CA LEU A 112 -4.23 -11.72 12.60
C LEU A 112 -4.46 -13.23 12.69
N SER A 113 -3.87 -13.89 13.68
CA SER A 113 -4.03 -15.32 13.96
C SER A 113 -5.50 -15.67 14.15
N LYS A 114 -6.24 -14.90 14.96
CA LYS A 114 -7.67 -15.09 15.17
C LYS A 114 -8.46 -14.94 13.88
N TYR A 115 -8.14 -13.96 13.05
CA TYR A 115 -8.79 -13.75 11.75
C TYR A 115 -8.55 -14.89 10.76
N LEU A 116 -7.40 -15.57 10.90
CA LEU A 116 -7.02 -16.72 10.08
C LEU A 116 -7.40 -18.06 10.71
N GLU A 117 -8.25 -18.08 11.74
CA GLU A 117 -8.74 -19.26 12.45
C GLU A 117 -7.64 -19.96 13.27
N GLU A 118 -6.95 -19.20 14.12
CA GLU A 118 -5.93 -19.65 15.09
C GLU A 118 -4.66 -20.22 14.42
N VAL A 119 -4.06 -19.44 13.52
CA VAL A 119 -2.76 -19.80 12.88
C VAL A 119 -1.60 -19.33 13.74
N ASN A 120 -0.59 -20.19 13.95
CA ASN A 120 0.63 -19.77 14.64
C ASN A 120 1.51 -18.94 13.69
N LEU A 121 1.35 -17.62 13.75
CA LEU A 121 2.01 -16.68 12.86
C LEU A 121 3.32 -16.16 13.46
N GLN A 122 4.34 -16.01 12.62
CA GLN A 122 5.59 -15.34 12.96
C GLN A 122 5.88 -14.24 11.96
N ASN A 123 6.34 -13.09 12.45
CA ASN A 123 6.62 -11.95 11.59
C ASN A 123 7.72 -12.29 10.57
N ASN A 124 7.46 -11.99 9.30
CA ASN A 124 8.37 -12.23 8.18
C ASN A 124 8.71 -13.71 7.94
N GLU A 125 7.87 -14.63 8.39
CA GLU A 125 8.01 -16.07 8.13
C GLU A 125 6.74 -16.64 7.50
N TRP A 126 6.93 -17.67 6.65
CA TRP A 126 5.82 -18.38 6.05
C TRP A 126 5.27 -19.42 7.02
N THR A 127 3.95 -19.40 7.22
CA THR A 127 3.23 -20.46 7.92
C THR A 127 2.32 -21.21 6.96
N ASP A 128 2.40 -22.54 6.96
CA ASP A 128 1.47 -23.41 6.22
C ASP A 128 0.14 -23.57 6.97
N LYS A 129 -0.96 -23.51 6.22
CA LYS A 129 -2.28 -23.90 6.69
C LYS A 129 -3.04 -24.69 5.64
N VAL A 130 -3.85 -25.64 6.09
CA VAL A 130 -4.79 -26.37 5.23
C VAL A 130 -6.21 -25.97 5.61
N TYR A 131 -7.01 -25.60 4.61
CA TYR A 131 -8.44 -25.37 4.72
C TYR A 131 -9.19 -26.45 3.94
N ILE A 132 -10.37 -26.81 4.42
CA ILE A 132 -11.30 -27.67 3.68
C ILE A 132 -12.34 -26.76 3.01
N ASN A 133 -12.47 -26.86 1.69
CA ASN A 133 -13.48 -26.11 0.94
C ASN A 133 -14.85 -26.81 0.96
N GLU A 134 -15.87 -26.18 0.37
CA GLU A 134 -17.23 -26.75 0.33
C GLU A 134 -17.32 -28.03 -0.53
N PHE A 135 -16.36 -28.22 -1.43
CA PHE A 135 -16.19 -29.43 -2.25
C PHE A 135 -15.44 -30.57 -1.53
N GLN A 136 -15.13 -30.42 -0.23
CA GLN A 136 -14.36 -31.37 0.59
C GLN A 136 -12.92 -31.58 0.12
N GLU A 137 -12.35 -30.61 -0.60
CA GLU A 137 -10.95 -30.62 -1.02
C GLU A 137 -10.07 -29.91 0.01
N ALA A 138 -8.87 -30.46 0.22
CA ALA A 138 -7.84 -29.83 1.03
C ALA A 138 -7.07 -28.78 0.21
N ILE A 139 -7.22 -27.51 0.59
CA ILE A 139 -6.52 -26.36 0.03
C ILE A 139 -5.37 -25.97 0.95
N GLY A 140 -4.14 -26.16 0.47
CA GLY A 140 -2.95 -25.64 1.14
C GLY A 140 -2.76 -24.16 0.86
N VAL A 141 -2.56 -23.37 1.91
CA VAL A 141 -2.37 -21.92 1.86
C VAL A 141 -1.15 -21.55 2.69
N ASN A 142 -0.23 -20.82 2.09
CA ASN A 142 0.88 -20.19 2.80
C ASN A 142 0.51 -18.78 3.24
N VAL A 143 0.70 -18.47 4.52
CA VAL A 143 0.45 -17.15 5.08
C VAL A 143 1.77 -16.49 5.46
N LEU A 144 1.95 -15.22 5.08
CA LEU A 144 3.11 -14.41 5.45
C LEU A 144 2.65 -13.07 6.01
N PRO A 145 2.74 -12.83 7.33
CA PRO A 145 2.61 -11.51 7.91
C PRO A 145 3.95 -10.77 7.83
N ILE A 146 3.93 -9.49 7.45
CA ILE A 146 5.08 -8.59 7.44
C ILE A 146 4.68 -7.32 8.18
N ILE A 147 5.29 -7.12 9.35
CA ILE A 147 5.11 -5.93 10.18
C ILE A 147 6.31 -5.02 9.97
N ILE A 148 6.04 -3.81 9.47
CA ILE A 148 7.05 -2.82 9.09
C ILE A 148 6.88 -1.49 9.85
N PRO A 149 7.95 -0.75 10.16
CA PRO A 149 9.36 -1.12 10.04
C PRO A 149 9.76 -2.32 10.93
N PHE A 150 10.80 -3.06 10.54
CA PHE A 150 11.15 -4.32 11.20
C PHE A 150 11.78 -4.14 12.58
N ASP A 151 12.48 -3.05 12.82
CA ASP A 151 13.36 -2.83 13.97
C ASP A 151 12.92 -1.64 14.85
N LYS A 152 11.95 -0.84 14.39
CA LYS A 152 11.43 0.32 15.11
C LYS A 152 9.96 0.59 14.84
N THR A 153 9.36 1.46 15.65
CA THR A 153 8.02 1.99 15.43
C THR A 153 7.99 2.86 14.17
N GLY A 154 6.84 2.90 13.50
CA GLY A 154 6.64 3.71 12.31
C GLY A 154 5.69 3.07 11.31
N ALA A 155 5.60 3.71 10.16
CA ALA A 155 4.82 3.27 9.01
C ALA A 155 5.73 2.84 7.85
N LEU A 156 5.15 2.32 6.77
CA LEU A 156 5.85 2.06 5.52
C LEU A 156 6.65 3.26 5.03
N GLU A 157 6.12 4.48 5.15
CA GLU A 157 6.84 5.69 4.74
C GLU A 157 8.13 5.89 5.55
N THR A 158 8.13 5.55 6.85
CA THR A 158 9.32 5.60 7.69
C THR A 158 10.38 4.63 7.15
N PHE A 159 9.98 3.38 6.89
CA PHE A 159 10.87 2.36 6.34
C PHE A 159 11.49 2.78 5.00
N ILE A 160 10.72 3.42 4.12
CA ILE A 160 11.22 3.93 2.84
C ILE A 160 12.20 5.09 3.04
N LEU A 161 11.90 6.04 3.92
CA LEU A 161 12.79 7.16 4.22
C LEU A 161 14.14 6.69 4.76
N ASP A 162 14.15 5.63 5.58
CA ASP A 162 15.39 5.03 6.06
C ASP A 162 16.18 4.37 4.93
N ALA A 163 15.51 3.61 4.07
CA ALA A 163 16.15 3.01 2.90
C ALA A 163 16.73 4.07 1.94
N ILE A 164 16.09 5.23 1.82
CA ILE A 164 16.63 6.37 1.05
C ILE A 164 17.91 6.91 1.71
N CYS A 165 17.94 7.05 3.04
CA CYS A 165 19.15 7.47 3.76
C CYS A 165 20.34 6.51 3.59
N GLU A 166 20.08 5.22 3.34
CA GLU A 166 21.11 4.22 3.09
C GLU A 166 21.75 4.33 1.69
N MET A 167 21.16 5.10 0.77
CA MET A 167 21.66 5.26 -0.60
C MET A 167 22.92 6.14 -0.67
N GLY A 168 23.06 7.13 0.21
CA GLY A 168 24.16 8.10 0.17
C GLY A 168 23.97 9.32 1.09
N GLU A 169 25.03 10.12 1.21
CA GLU A 169 25.00 11.35 2.02
C GLU A 169 24.06 12.42 1.43
N GLU A 170 23.94 12.49 0.10
CA GLU A 170 23.06 13.43 -0.59
C GLU A 170 21.59 13.08 -0.32
N GLU A 171 21.21 11.80 -0.45
CA GLU A 171 19.87 11.32 -0.15
C GLU A 171 19.51 11.51 1.32
N LYS A 172 20.44 11.22 2.22
CA LYS A 172 20.26 11.49 3.66
C LYS A 172 20.01 12.97 3.92
N GLN A 173 20.76 13.87 3.28
CA GLN A 173 20.55 15.31 3.40
C GLN A 173 19.16 15.72 2.89
N ILE A 174 18.68 15.13 1.78
CA ILE A 174 17.32 15.38 1.27
C ILE A 174 16.27 14.96 2.30
N VAL A 175 16.40 13.76 2.89
CA VAL A 175 15.47 13.26 3.92
C VAL A 175 15.47 14.15 5.15
N ASP A 176 16.65 14.50 5.68
CA ASP A 176 16.77 15.34 6.87
C ASP A 176 16.17 16.74 6.65
N LYS A 177 16.39 17.33 5.46
CA LYS A 177 15.78 18.61 5.08
C LYS A 177 14.28 18.51 4.89
N SER A 178 13.78 17.39 4.35
CA SER A 178 12.34 17.15 4.17
C SER A 178 11.63 17.03 5.52
N LYS A 179 12.23 16.30 6.47
CA LYS A 179 11.77 16.21 7.87
C LYS A 179 11.75 17.57 8.55
N GLY A 180 12.86 18.31 8.46
CA GLY A 180 12.97 19.67 9.00
C GLY A 180 11.87 20.59 8.45
N PHE A 181 11.72 20.63 7.13
CA PHE A 181 10.71 21.44 6.45
C PHE A 181 9.29 21.14 6.94
N ILE A 182 8.90 19.86 7.03
CA ILE A 182 7.56 19.48 7.52
C ILE A 182 7.39 19.81 9.01
N SER A 183 8.44 19.63 9.82
CA SER A 183 8.41 19.92 11.26
C SER A 183 8.24 21.41 11.58
N ASP A 184 8.72 22.29 10.69
CA ASP A 184 8.58 23.75 10.84
C ASP A 184 7.13 24.24 10.66
N PHE A 185 6.24 23.38 10.14
CA PHE A 185 4.85 23.71 9.89
C PHE A 185 3.88 23.19 10.95
N SER A 186 3.00 24.08 11.41
CA SER A 186 1.82 23.75 12.20
C SER A 186 0.54 23.84 11.36
N LEU A 187 0.47 23.06 10.28
CA LEU A 187 -0.63 23.10 9.31
C LEU A 187 -1.80 22.20 9.74
N VAL A 188 -2.66 22.70 10.63
CA VAL A 188 -3.83 21.98 11.17
C VAL A 188 -4.89 21.58 10.14
N ASN A 189 -4.89 22.14 8.93
CA ASN A 189 -5.82 21.75 7.86
C ASN A 189 -5.27 20.65 6.94
N TYR A 190 -3.94 20.43 6.93
CA TYR A 190 -3.28 19.59 5.93
C TYR A 190 -2.39 18.50 6.53
N LEU A 191 -1.72 18.80 7.64
CA LEU A 191 -0.79 17.92 8.35
C LEU A 191 -1.22 17.78 9.82
N ASN A 192 -2.50 17.47 10.01
CA ASN A 192 -3.16 17.47 11.32
C ASN A 192 -2.96 16.18 12.12
N THR A 193 -2.35 15.16 11.51
CA THR A 193 -2.02 13.88 12.14
C THR A 193 -0.56 13.55 11.89
N GLU A 194 0.04 12.80 12.81
CA GLU A 194 1.41 12.27 12.65
C GLU A 194 1.55 11.45 11.36
N ARG A 195 0.55 10.63 11.03
CA ARG A 195 0.50 9.88 9.77
C ARG A 195 0.60 10.78 8.54
N LEU A 196 -0.15 11.88 8.50
CA LEU A 196 -0.07 12.82 7.37
C LEU A 196 1.26 13.57 7.33
N ARG A 197 1.87 13.83 8.50
CA ARG A 197 3.22 14.41 8.57
C ARG A 197 4.27 13.49 7.94
N VAL A 198 4.32 12.22 8.33
CA VAL A 198 5.28 11.25 7.75
C VAL A 198 5.06 11.07 6.25
N LYS A 199 3.80 11.06 5.78
CA LYS A 199 3.49 11.08 4.33
C LYS A 199 3.99 12.34 3.63
N GLY A 200 3.85 13.49 4.28
CA GLY A 200 4.37 14.77 3.78
C GLY A 200 5.89 14.75 3.65
N GLU A 201 6.59 14.20 4.65
CA GLU A 201 8.05 14.04 4.63
C GLU A 201 8.51 13.21 3.42
N LEU A 202 7.88 12.06 3.20
CA LEU A 202 8.17 11.21 2.04
C LEU A 202 7.84 11.91 0.71
N ALA A 203 6.71 12.63 0.63
CA ALA A 203 6.31 13.35 -0.57
C ALA A 203 7.31 14.46 -0.95
N VAL A 204 7.81 15.22 0.02
CA VAL A 204 8.83 16.26 -0.20
C VAL A 204 10.16 15.64 -0.63
N ALA A 205 10.57 14.54 0.01
CA ALA A 205 11.79 13.84 -0.36
C ALA A 205 11.74 13.33 -1.81
N LEU A 206 10.67 12.62 -2.17
CA LEU A 206 10.48 12.11 -3.54
C LEU A 206 10.34 13.23 -4.57
N GLY A 207 9.64 14.31 -4.23
CA GLY A 207 9.51 15.48 -5.09
C GLY A 207 10.86 16.17 -5.36
N THR A 208 11.76 16.16 -4.37
CA THR A 208 13.12 16.67 -4.49
C THR A 208 14.01 15.75 -5.33
N MET A 209 13.91 14.43 -5.14
CA MET A 209 14.70 13.44 -5.89
C MET A 209 14.25 13.29 -7.36
N PHE A 210 12.96 13.48 -7.63
CA PHE A 210 12.37 13.26 -8.95
C PHE A 210 11.54 14.47 -9.45
N PRO A 211 12.12 15.68 -9.54
CA PRO A 211 11.36 16.91 -9.76
C PRO A 211 10.57 16.91 -11.07
N GLN A 212 11.06 16.22 -12.11
CA GLN A 212 10.38 16.13 -13.40
C GLN A 212 9.17 15.16 -13.40
N LYS A 213 9.15 14.17 -12.48
CA LYS A 213 8.08 13.15 -12.42
C LYS A 213 6.90 13.58 -11.54
N THR A 214 7.08 14.60 -10.71
CA THR A 214 6.04 15.17 -9.85
C THR A 214 4.94 15.86 -10.67
N PHE A 215 5.22 16.28 -11.91
CA PHE A 215 4.27 17.06 -12.71
C PHE A 215 3.04 16.29 -13.22
N THR A 216 3.12 14.97 -13.39
CA THR A 216 1.97 14.17 -13.89
C THR A 216 0.88 13.97 -12.83
N PRO A 217 1.19 13.66 -11.55
CA PRO A 217 0.20 13.70 -10.46
C PRO A 217 -0.25 15.13 -10.11
N ILE A 218 0.63 16.12 -10.29
CA ILE A 218 0.33 17.55 -10.10
C ILE A 218 -0.78 18.00 -11.05
N ASP A 219 -0.95 17.45 -12.26
CA ASP A 219 -2.07 17.81 -13.17
C ASP A 219 -3.44 17.69 -12.47
N THR A 220 -3.67 16.65 -11.68
CA THR A 220 -4.93 16.47 -10.94
C THR A 220 -5.05 17.47 -9.79
N MET A 221 -3.95 17.83 -9.14
CA MET A 221 -3.94 18.86 -8.09
C MET A 221 -4.10 20.27 -8.65
N LEU A 222 -3.42 20.61 -9.76
CA LEU A 222 -3.53 21.88 -10.47
C LEU A 222 -4.96 22.08 -10.98
N ARG A 223 -5.64 21.03 -11.48
CA ARG A 223 -7.05 21.13 -11.88
C ARG A 223 -8.00 21.55 -10.75
N ASN A 224 -7.62 21.31 -9.50
CA ASN A 224 -8.41 21.65 -8.32
C ASN A 224 -8.03 23.02 -7.71
N ILE A 225 -7.09 23.74 -8.33
CA ILE A 225 -6.74 25.11 -7.94
C ILE A 225 -7.68 26.07 -8.68
N ASN A 226 -8.33 26.97 -7.96
CA ASN A 226 -9.16 28.04 -8.54
C ASN A 226 -8.24 29.13 -9.12
N TRP A 227 -7.62 28.87 -10.26
CA TRP A 227 -6.66 29.77 -10.94
C TRP A 227 -7.22 31.18 -11.19
N GLU A 228 -8.53 31.29 -11.36
CA GLU A 228 -9.31 32.51 -11.50
C GLU A 228 -9.21 33.44 -10.28
N GLU A 229 -8.88 32.93 -9.10
CA GLU A 229 -8.78 33.71 -7.86
C GLU A 229 -7.39 34.36 -7.69
N TYR A 230 -6.38 33.93 -8.45
CA TYR A 230 -5.00 34.39 -8.30
C TYR A 230 -4.67 35.55 -9.23
N LYS A 231 -4.73 36.78 -8.68
CA LYS A 231 -4.48 38.03 -9.42
C LYS A 231 -3.17 38.05 -10.22
N THR A 232 -2.07 37.53 -9.66
CA THR A 232 -0.76 37.48 -10.34
C THR A 232 -0.76 36.58 -11.57
N ILE A 233 -1.55 35.50 -11.54
CA ILE A 233 -1.68 34.55 -12.67
C ILE A 233 -2.58 35.14 -13.75
N GLN A 234 -3.69 35.76 -13.34
CA GLN A 234 -4.60 36.47 -14.25
C GLN A 234 -3.89 37.62 -14.99
N GLU A 235 -3.11 38.43 -14.27
CA GLU A 235 -2.34 39.52 -14.88
C GLU A 235 -1.20 39.01 -15.77
N GLY A 236 -0.51 37.94 -15.35
CA GLY A 236 0.61 37.35 -16.08
C GLY A 236 0.21 36.65 -17.38
N PHE A 237 -0.99 36.05 -17.42
CA PHE A 237 -1.51 35.34 -18.60
C PHE A 237 -2.58 36.11 -19.38
N LYS A 238 -2.85 37.36 -19.02
CA LYS A 238 -3.88 38.21 -19.66
C LYS A 238 -3.78 38.27 -21.19
N ARG A 239 -2.57 38.24 -21.74
CA ARG A 239 -2.35 38.25 -23.20
C ARG A 239 -2.79 36.97 -23.92
N LEU A 240 -2.98 35.87 -23.20
CA LEU A 240 -3.54 34.64 -23.77
C LEU A 240 -5.04 34.77 -24.07
N GLU A 241 -5.71 35.80 -23.55
CA GLU A 241 -7.11 36.12 -23.89
C GLU A 241 -7.27 36.64 -25.33
N GLU A 242 -6.17 37.01 -25.99
CA GLU A 242 -6.13 37.52 -27.37
C GLU A 242 -5.96 36.41 -28.44
N ILE A 243 -5.89 35.13 -28.02
CA ILE A 243 -5.81 33.94 -28.89
C ILE A 243 -7.21 33.51 -29.32
#